data_AF-A0A7A6UQ51-F1
#
_entry.id   AF-A0A7A6UQ51-F1
#
_cell.length_a   1.000
_cell.length_b   1.000
_cell.length_c   1.000
_cell.angle_alpha   90.00
_cell.angle_beta   90.00
_cell.angle_gamma   90.00
#
_symmetry.space_group_name_H-M   'P 1'
#
loop_
_entity.id
_entity.type
_entity.pdbx_description
1 polymer ?
#
loop_
_entity_poly.entity_id
_entity_poly.type
_entity_poly.pdbx_seq_one_letter_code
_entity_poly.pdbx_strand_id
1 'polypeptide(L)'
;EAYNMLSTGIANLVKAFIKRHNIISPLTGELLHVTPRRLRYTLATGLAAEGISKRELARILDHTDTQHVNVYFEMAGKIVEHLDKATAKGFSKYLNFFKGRLIDSDEDAVKGERDDKHLTFVDDQNPADQADIGVCGESSVCHLNPPYSCYLCPKFQPYRHADHEHVLECLLAGREERLKKYENARLGMQLDEVIAAVAQVAKLCEEGGHHV
;
A
#
# COMPACT_ATOMS: atom_id res chain seq x y z
N GLU A 1 18.71 -41.58 -3.68
CA GLU A 1 19.25 -40.75 -4.77
C GLU A 1 18.85 -39.31 -4.53
N ALA A 2 19.80 -38.37 -4.47
CA ALA A 2 19.46 -36.96 -4.34
C ALA A 2 18.77 -36.51 -5.63
N TYR A 3 17.53 -36.02 -5.52
CA TYR A 3 16.75 -35.48 -6.62
C TYR A 3 17.43 -34.18 -7.12
N ASN A 4 18.40 -34.31 -8.02
CA ASN A 4 19.08 -33.17 -8.64
C ASN A 4 18.13 -32.56 -9.67
N MET A 5 17.34 -31.57 -9.25
CA MET A 5 16.53 -30.78 -10.17
C MET A 5 17.41 -29.74 -10.87
N LEU A 6 17.38 -29.73 -12.20
CA LEU A 6 18.06 -28.71 -12.99
C LEU A 6 17.43 -27.32 -12.76
N SER A 7 18.21 -26.26 -12.93
CA SER A 7 17.74 -24.87 -12.83
C SER A 7 16.57 -24.58 -13.77
N THR A 8 16.54 -25.22 -14.93
CA THR A 8 15.43 -25.19 -15.89
C THR A 8 14.16 -25.83 -15.33
N GLY A 9 14.28 -26.90 -14.57
CA GLY A 9 13.18 -27.56 -13.88
C GLY A 9 12.50 -26.62 -12.87
N ILE A 10 13.30 -25.94 -12.05
CA ILE A 10 12.80 -24.94 -11.08
C ILE A 10 12.11 -23.79 -11.82
N ALA A 11 12.72 -23.26 -12.89
CA ALA A 11 12.11 -22.19 -13.67
C ALA A 11 10.77 -22.60 -14.29
N ASN A 12 10.65 -23.84 -14.77
CA ASN A 12 9.41 -24.37 -15.34
C ASN A 12 8.33 -24.58 -14.28
N LEU A 13 8.69 -25.01 -13.07
CA LEU A 13 7.76 -25.12 -11.94
C LEU A 13 7.16 -23.76 -11.58
N VAL A 14 7.99 -22.72 -11.49
CA VAL A 14 7.53 -21.36 -11.19
C VAL A 14 6.62 -20.84 -12.30
N LYS A 15 6.99 -21.05 -13.58
CA LYS A 15 6.14 -20.67 -14.72
C LYS A 15 4.81 -21.42 -14.73
N ALA A 16 4.82 -22.72 -14.41
CA ALA A 16 3.61 -23.53 -14.35
C ALA A 16 2.68 -23.07 -13.22
N PHE A 17 3.24 -22.66 -12.07
CA PHE A 17 2.47 -22.04 -10.99
C PHE A 17 1.77 -20.77 -11.44
N ILE A 18 2.49 -19.84 -12.09
CA ILE A 18 1.88 -18.60 -12.62
C ILE A 18 0.73 -18.91 -13.58
N LYS A 19 0.93 -19.83 -14.53
CA LYS A 19 -0.10 -20.23 -15.50
C LYS A 19 -1.32 -20.85 -14.83
N ARG A 20 -1.10 -21.78 -13.89
CA ARG A 20 -2.16 -22.49 -13.18
C ARG A 20 -3.05 -21.56 -12.36
N HIS A 21 -2.45 -20.54 -11.75
CA HIS A 21 -3.15 -19.59 -10.90
C HIS A 21 -3.55 -18.30 -11.64
N ASN A 22 -3.35 -18.24 -12.96
CA ASN A 22 -3.68 -17.08 -13.80
C ASN A 22 -3.19 -15.75 -13.22
N ILE A 23 -1.93 -15.70 -12.77
CA ILE A 23 -1.37 -14.49 -12.14
C ILE A 23 -1.00 -13.50 -13.25
N ILE A 24 -1.74 -12.40 -13.32
CA ILE A 24 -1.57 -11.34 -14.33
C ILE A 24 -0.65 -10.23 -13.78
N SER A 25 0.27 -9.78 -14.62
CA SER A 25 1.11 -8.61 -14.38
C SER A 25 0.26 -7.34 -14.43
N PRO A 26 0.22 -6.52 -13.37
CA PRO A 26 -0.53 -5.26 -13.40
C PRO A 26 0.08 -4.23 -14.36
N LEU A 27 1.37 -4.37 -14.70
CA LEU A 27 2.09 -3.45 -15.59
C LEU A 27 1.82 -3.73 -17.07
N THR A 28 1.61 -5.00 -17.43
CA THR A 28 1.52 -5.42 -18.84
C THR A 28 0.15 -5.97 -19.22
N GLY A 29 -0.71 -6.30 -18.25
CA GLY A 29 -2.00 -6.95 -18.51
C GLY A 29 -1.90 -8.41 -18.96
N GLU A 30 -0.69 -8.95 -19.08
CA GLU A 30 -0.40 -10.32 -19.51
C GLU A 30 -0.01 -11.22 -18.32
N LEU A 31 0.07 -12.54 -18.54
CA LEU A 31 0.58 -13.47 -17.54
C LEU A 31 1.96 -13.04 -17.03
N LEU A 32 2.12 -13.03 -15.71
CA LEU A 32 3.32 -12.54 -15.05
C LEU A 32 4.56 -13.36 -15.45
N HIS A 33 5.52 -12.73 -16.12
CA HIS A 33 6.76 -13.39 -16.48
C HIS A 33 7.71 -13.49 -15.26
N VAL A 34 7.78 -14.67 -14.65
CA VAL A 34 8.64 -14.94 -13.47
C VAL A 34 9.82 -15.85 -13.81
N THR A 35 10.98 -15.52 -13.25
CA THR A 35 12.19 -16.34 -13.28
C THR A 35 12.79 -16.44 -11.88
N PRO A 36 13.61 -17.48 -11.57
CA PRO A 36 14.32 -17.55 -10.29
C PRO A 36 15.15 -16.30 -10.00
N ARG A 37 15.76 -15.71 -11.02
CA ARG A 37 16.50 -14.44 -10.92
C ARG A 37 15.58 -13.30 -10.49
N ARG A 38 14.37 -13.19 -11.06
CA ARG A 38 13.39 -12.17 -10.66
C ARG A 38 13.00 -12.30 -9.19
N LEU A 39 12.74 -13.53 -8.73
CA LEU A 39 12.39 -13.80 -7.33
C LEU A 39 13.53 -13.43 -6.37
N ARG A 40 14.78 -13.74 -6.74
CA ARG A 40 15.97 -13.31 -5.97
C ARG A 40 16.05 -11.79 -5.86
N TYR A 41 15.83 -11.08 -6.96
CA TYR A 41 15.81 -9.61 -6.95
C TYR A 41 14.68 -9.07 -6.08
N THR A 42 13.45 -9.59 -6.21
CA THR A 42 12.31 -9.18 -5.38
C THR A 42 12.60 -9.35 -3.88
N LEU A 43 13.14 -10.52 -3.48
CA LEU A 43 13.55 -10.74 -2.09
C LEU A 43 14.62 -9.74 -1.65
N ALA A 44 15.67 -9.57 -2.45
CA ALA A 44 16.80 -8.74 -2.08
C ALA A 44 16.45 -7.25 -1.99
N THR A 45 15.67 -6.73 -2.93
CA THR A 45 15.20 -5.34 -2.91
C THR A 45 14.19 -5.11 -1.78
N GLY A 46 13.35 -6.09 -1.46
CA GLY A 46 12.44 -6.02 -0.31
C GLY A 46 13.18 -5.98 1.02
N LEU A 47 14.18 -6.83 1.23
CA LEU A 47 15.00 -6.77 2.45
C LEU A 47 15.82 -5.47 2.54
N ALA A 48 16.35 -4.99 1.40
CA ALA A 48 17.02 -3.70 1.34
C ALA A 48 16.10 -2.53 1.71
N ALA A 49 14.81 -2.61 1.33
CA ALA A 49 13.77 -1.67 1.73
C ALA A 49 13.56 -1.60 3.24
N GLU A 50 13.55 -2.78 3.87
CA GLU A 50 13.35 -2.94 5.31
C GLU A 50 14.57 -2.51 6.13
N GLY A 51 15.61 -1.97 5.47
CA GLY A 51 16.80 -1.44 6.14
C GLY A 51 17.81 -2.52 6.55
N ILE A 52 17.76 -3.72 5.94
CA ILE A 52 18.73 -4.78 6.24
C ILE A 52 20.17 -4.31 6.00
N SER A 53 21.12 -4.79 6.80
CA SER A 53 22.53 -4.51 6.54
C SER A 53 23.04 -5.23 5.28
N LYS A 54 23.97 -4.61 4.56
CA LYS A 54 24.64 -5.21 3.38
C LYS A 54 25.22 -6.59 3.66
N ARG A 55 25.76 -6.79 4.86
CA ARG A 55 26.38 -8.06 5.29
C ARG A 55 25.34 -9.15 5.51
N GLU A 56 24.21 -8.83 6.11
CA GLU A 56 23.11 -9.78 6.31
C GLU A 56 22.44 -10.13 4.99
N LEU A 57 22.24 -9.15 4.11
CA LEU A 57 21.74 -9.41 2.77
C LEU A 57 22.68 -10.33 1.98
N ALA A 58 24.00 -10.10 2.04
CA ALA A 58 24.98 -10.98 1.42
C ALA A 58 24.87 -12.42 1.94
N ARG A 59 24.69 -12.59 3.26
CA ARG A 59 24.48 -13.92 3.86
C ARG A 59 23.19 -14.58 3.39
N ILE A 60 22.06 -13.87 3.36
CA ILE A 60 20.77 -14.41 2.89
C ILE A 60 20.85 -14.83 1.42
N LEU A 61 21.57 -14.06 0.61
CA LEU A 61 21.77 -14.34 -0.80
C LEU A 61 22.87 -15.36 -1.08
N ASP A 62 23.52 -15.90 -0.05
CA ASP A 62 24.65 -16.83 -0.16
C ASP A 62 25.81 -16.26 -1.00
N HIS A 63 26.06 -14.95 -0.84
CA HIS A 63 27.23 -14.29 -1.40
C HIS A 63 28.44 -14.47 -0.47
N THR A 64 29.62 -14.64 -1.07
CA THR A 64 30.89 -14.69 -0.33
C THR A 64 31.29 -13.32 0.24
N ASP A 65 30.87 -12.23 -0.40
CA ASP A 65 31.18 -10.86 0.01
C ASP A 65 30.03 -9.87 -0.29
N THR A 66 30.29 -8.58 -0.04
CA THR A 66 29.32 -7.49 -0.20
C THR A 66 29.48 -6.68 -1.49
N GLN A 67 30.37 -7.08 -2.41
CA GLN A 67 30.67 -6.27 -3.60
C GLN A 67 29.43 -6.10 -4.51
N HIS A 68 28.57 -7.12 -4.56
CA HIS A 68 27.41 -7.18 -5.44
C HIS A 68 26.06 -6.92 -4.76
N VAL A 69 26.02 -6.50 -3.49
CA VAL A 69 24.74 -6.22 -2.84
C VAL A 69 24.21 -4.82 -3.11
N ASN A 70 25.08 -3.86 -3.48
CA ASN A 70 24.67 -2.46 -3.71
C ASN A 70 23.59 -2.29 -4.79
N VAL A 71 23.60 -3.13 -5.83
CA VAL A 71 22.58 -3.16 -6.90
C VAL A 71 21.16 -3.32 -6.34
N TYR A 72 20.98 -3.99 -5.20
CA TYR A 72 19.65 -4.14 -4.59
C TYR A 72 19.22 -2.90 -3.79
N PHE A 73 20.17 -2.14 -3.23
CA PHE A 73 19.90 -0.92 -2.47
C PHE A 73 19.57 0.28 -3.37
N GLU A 74 20.27 0.43 -4.49
CA GLU A 74 20.01 1.50 -5.47
C GLU A 74 18.60 1.41 -6.05
N MET A 75 18.07 0.19 -6.18
CA MET A 75 16.72 -0.06 -6.64
C MET A 75 15.68 0.07 -5.51
N ALA A 76 16.02 -0.31 -4.27
CA ALA A 76 15.08 -0.30 -3.14
C ALA A 76 14.46 1.09 -2.92
N GLY A 77 15.25 2.16 -2.84
CA GLY A 77 14.71 3.50 -2.52
C GLY A 77 13.56 3.97 -3.44
N LYS A 78 13.60 3.63 -4.74
CA LYS A 78 12.55 4.00 -5.71
C LYS A 78 11.47 2.94 -5.87
N ILE A 79 11.80 1.67 -5.66
CA ILE A 79 10.88 0.56 -5.86
C ILE A 79 9.97 0.38 -4.64
N VAL A 80 10.41 0.74 -3.45
CA VAL A 80 9.66 0.53 -2.20
C VAL A 80 8.37 1.29 -2.19
N GLU A 81 8.40 2.58 -2.53
CA GLU A 81 7.19 3.38 -2.63
C GLU A 81 6.19 2.77 -3.63
N HIS A 82 6.68 2.35 -4.81
CA HIS A 82 5.85 1.70 -5.82
C HIS A 82 5.38 0.30 -5.42
N LEU A 83 6.18 -0.48 -4.69
CA LEU A 83 5.83 -1.81 -4.20
C LEU A 83 4.83 -1.72 -3.06
N ASP A 84 5.03 -0.82 -2.11
CA ASP A 84 4.10 -0.60 -1.00
C ASP A 84 2.76 -0.13 -1.56
N LYS A 85 2.77 0.79 -2.53
CA LYS A 85 1.56 1.23 -3.25
C LYS A 85 0.88 0.08 -4.01
N ALA A 86 1.64 -0.70 -4.80
CA ALA A 86 1.09 -1.81 -5.58
C ALA A 86 0.62 -2.97 -4.69
N THR A 87 1.30 -3.22 -3.57
CA THR A 87 0.93 -4.20 -2.56
C THR A 87 -0.34 -3.75 -1.86
N ALA A 88 -0.41 -2.50 -1.39
CA ALA A 88 -1.61 -1.94 -0.79
C ALA A 88 -2.81 -2.00 -1.75
N LYS A 89 -2.68 -1.52 -3.00
CA LYS A 89 -3.75 -1.58 -4.02
C LYS A 89 -4.07 -2.99 -4.52
N GLY A 90 -3.11 -3.91 -4.50
CA GLY A 90 -3.29 -5.30 -4.92
C GLY A 90 -4.00 -6.13 -3.85
N PHE A 91 -3.54 -6.02 -2.61
CA PHE A 91 -4.12 -6.70 -1.46
C PHE A 91 -5.42 -6.05 -0.96
N SER A 92 -5.68 -4.78 -1.29
CA SER A 92 -6.92 -4.09 -0.94
C SER A 92 -8.17 -4.87 -1.33
N LYS A 93 -8.15 -5.65 -2.42
CA LYS A 93 -9.27 -6.51 -2.85
C LYS A 93 -9.56 -7.68 -1.90
N TYR A 94 -8.56 -8.14 -1.15
CA TYR A 94 -8.67 -9.29 -0.24
C TYR A 94 -8.82 -8.87 1.22
N LEU A 95 -8.39 -7.65 1.53
CA LEU A 95 -8.56 -7.03 2.82
C LEU A 95 -9.93 -6.36 2.86
N ASN A 96 -10.53 -6.17 4.03
CA ASN A 96 -11.80 -5.45 4.18
C ASN A 96 -11.65 -4.51 5.37
N PHE A 97 -10.78 -3.49 5.21
CA PHE A 97 -10.42 -2.55 6.27
C PHE A 97 -11.26 -1.28 6.21
N PHE A 98 -11.58 -0.79 5.01
CA PHE A 98 -12.56 0.26 4.83
C PHE A 98 -13.96 -0.26 5.17
N LYS A 99 -14.63 0.42 6.10
CA LYS A 99 -15.99 0.09 6.57
C LYS A 99 -17.03 1.17 6.31
N GLY A 100 -16.60 2.29 5.74
CA GLY A 100 -17.45 3.44 5.45
C GLY A 100 -18.29 3.25 4.19
N ARG A 101 -18.87 4.36 3.72
CA ARG A 101 -19.68 4.42 2.49
C ARG A 101 -19.26 5.61 1.64
N LEU A 102 -19.00 5.39 0.35
CA LEU A 102 -18.75 6.46 -0.61
C LEU A 102 -19.99 7.32 -0.83
N ILE A 103 -19.76 8.63 -0.92
CA ILE A 103 -20.77 9.65 -1.22
C ILE A 103 -20.31 10.48 -2.42
N ASP A 104 -21.26 10.99 -3.22
CA ASP A 104 -20.95 11.85 -4.36
C ASP A 104 -21.03 13.33 -4.00
N SER A 105 -21.87 13.70 -3.02
CA SER A 105 -21.99 15.06 -2.48
C SER A 105 -22.45 15.05 -1.01
N ASP A 106 -22.52 16.24 -0.40
CA ASP A 106 -23.04 16.45 0.96
C ASP A 106 -24.50 16.02 1.13
N GLU A 107 -25.28 16.08 0.04
CA GLU A 107 -26.70 15.70 0.05
C GLU A 107 -26.88 14.20 0.29
N ASP A 108 -25.91 13.39 -0.14
CA ASP A 108 -25.87 11.95 0.09
C ASP A 108 -25.30 11.57 1.46
N ALA A 109 -24.66 12.54 2.14
CA ALA A 109 -23.97 12.33 3.40
C ALA A 109 -24.92 12.39 4.59
N VAL A 110 -24.78 11.43 5.50
CA VAL A 110 -25.34 11.59 6.84
C VAL A 110 -24.63 12.77 7.51
N LYS A 111 -25.38 13.85 7.74
CA LYS A 111 -24.92 15.13 8.34
C LYS A 111 -24.00 15.95 7.45
N GLY A 112 -24.15 15.87 6.12
CA GLY A 112 -23.39 16.71 5.19
C GLY A 112 -23.64 18.21 5.38
N GLU A 113 -24.82 18.58 5.86
CA GLU A 113 -25.22 19.98 6.11
C GLU A 113 -24.49 20.64 7.30
N ARG A 114 -23.67 19.88 8.03
CA ARG A 114 -22.98 20.35 9.23
C ARG A 114 -21.50 20.56 8.96
N ASP A 115 -21.09 21.82 8.95
CA ASP A 115 -19.68 22.23 8.77
C ASP A 115 -18.70 21.52 9.73
N ASP A 116 -19.13 21.18 10.97
CA ASP A 116 -18.29 20.48 11.95
C ASP A 116 -18.01 19.00 11.62
N LYS A 117 -18.58 18.48 10.53
CA LYS A 117 -18.45 17.07 10.10
C LYS A 117 -17.52 16.89 8.90
N HIS A 118 -17.15 17.97 8.23
CA HIS A 118 -16.25 17.93 7.09
C HIS A 118 -14.83 17.59 7.55
N LEU A 119 -14.19 16.64 6.87
CA LEU A 119 -12.89 16.11 7.22
C LEU A 119 -11.89 16.50 6.15
N THR A 120 -10.86 17.23 6.56
CA THR A 120 -9.74 17.61 5.70
C THR A 120 -8.53 16.78 6.06
N PHE A 121 -7.89 16.20 5.05
CA PHE A 121 -6.55 15.67 5.14
C PHE A 121 -5.55 16.82 5.11
N VAL A 122 -4.57 16.80 6.01
CA VAL A 122 -3.45 17.73 6.02
C VAL A 122 -2.18 16.90 6.09
N ASP A 123 -1.24 17.13 5.17
CA ASP A 123 0.06 16.46 5.25
C ASP A 123 0.92 17.09 6.36
N ASP A 124 1.39 16.25 7.28
CA ASP A 124 2.28 16.66 8.37
C ASP A 124 3.58 17.32 7.87
N GLN A 125 4.05 16.91 6.69
CA GLN A 125 5.29 17.41 6.09
C GLN A 125 5.08 18.72 5.32
N ASN A 126 3.85 18.96 4.85
CA ASN A 126 3.48 20.16 4.12
C ASN A 126 2.07 20.63 4.53
N PRO A 127 1.94 21.45 5.60
CA PRO A 127 0.63 21.87 6.12
C PRO A 127 -0.22 22.72 5.15
N ALA A 128 0.38 23.22 4.06
CA ALA A 128 -0.32 23.91 2.98
C ALA A 128 -1.02 22.94 2.02
N ASP A 129 -0.65 21.67 2.06
CA ASP A 129 -1.25 20.59 1.29
C ASP A 129 -2.46 20.05 2.06
N GLN A 130 -3.64 20.47 1.63
CA GLN A 130 -4.90 20.14 2.27
C GLN A 130 -5.86 19.58 1.22
N ALA A 131 -6.47 18.44 1.51
CA ALA A 131 -7.48 17.83 0.66
C ALA A 131 -8.74 17.60 1.47
N ASP A 132 -9.88 18.03 0.95
CA ASP A 132 -11.17 17.63 1.52
C ASP A 132 -11.44 16.16 1.16
N ILE A 133 -11.63 15.33 2.17
CA ILE A 133 -11.67 13.87 2.00
C ILE A 133 -13.04 13.26 2.32
N GLY A 134 -13.98 14.01 2.89
CA GLY A 134 -15.32 13.49 3.18
C GLY A 134 -15.95 13.97 4.47
N VAL A 135 -17.04 13.31 4.85
CA VAL A 135 -17.89 13.71 5.99
C VAL A 135 -17.90 12.64 7.08
N CYS A 136 -17.88 13.07 8.35
CA CYS A 136 -18.09 12.21 9.50
C CYS A 136 -19.58 12.04 9.84
N GLY A 137 -20.10 10.81 9.75
CA GLY A 137 -21.49 10.50 10.11
C GLY A 137 -21.80 10.48 11.62
N GLU A 138 -20.85 10.84 12.50
CA GLU A 138 -21.03 10.84 13.97
C GLU A 138 -21.99 11.95 14.41
N SER A 139 -22.81 11.69 15.45
CA SER A 139 -23.79 12.68 15.94
C SER A 139 -23.13 13.79 16.74
N SER A 140 -22.25 13.41 17.66
CA SER A 140 -21.39 14.34 18.38
C SER A 140 -20.18 14.74 17.53
N VAL A 141 -19.46 15.79 17.97
CA VAL A 141 -18.12 16.07 17.45
C VAL A 141 -17.26 14.82 17.66
N CYS A 142 -16.56 14.39 16.61
CA CYS A 142 -15.64 13.27 16.68
C CYS A 142 -14.30 13.77 17.22
N HIS A 143 -13.76 13.09 18.23
CA HIS A 143 -12.47 13.44 18.85
C HIS A 143 -11.33 12.47 18.45
N LEU A 144 -11.59 11.62 17.46
CA LEU A 144 -10.56 10.79 16.86
C LEU A 144 -9.68 11.63 15.93
N ASN A 145 -8.57 11.06 15.47
CA ASN A 145 -7.56 11.77 14.68
C ASN A 145 -7.76 11.51 13.17
N PRO A 146 -8.33 12.43 12.38
CA PRO A 146 -8.39 12.31 10.92
C PRO A 146 -7.01 12.55 10.31
N PRO A 147 -6.68 11.96 9.14
CA PRO A 147 -7.45 10.93 8.42
C PRO A 147 -7.31 9.53 9.06
N TYR A 148 -6.34 9.34 9.96
CA TYR A 148 -5.84 8.03 10.38
C TYR A 148 -6.90 7.13 11.02
N SER A 149 -7.85 7.72 11.74
CA SER A 149 -8.97 6.98 12.32
C SER A 149 -10.16 6.84 11.36
N CYS A 150 -10.27 7.70 10.36
CA CYS A 150 -11.46 7.85 9.53
C CYS A 150 -11.59 6.72 8.50
N TYR A 151 -10.51 6.37 7.79
CA TYR A 151 -10.57 5.34 6.75
C TYR A 151 -10.91 3.93 7.29
N LEU A 152 -10.67 3.66 8.57
CA LEU A 152 -11.09 2.43 9.24
C LEU A 152 -12.48 2.54 9.91
N CYS A 153 -13.02 3.76 10.01
CA CYS A 153 -14.25 4.02 10.73
C CYS A 153 -15.48 3.71 9.85
N PRO A 154 -16.48 2.96 10.36
CA PRO A 154 -17.71 2.69 9.62
C PRO A 154 -18.59 3.94 9.41
N LYS A 155 -18.32 5.03 10.15
CA LYS A 155 -19.06 6.30 10.03
C LYS A 155 -18.45 7.26 9.03
N PHE A 156 -17.31 6.92 8.44
CA PHE A 156 -16.64 7.78 7.48
C PHE A 156 -17.33 7.69 6.12
N GLN A 157 -17.58 8.86 5.52
CA GLN A 157 -18.25 9.00 4.23
C GLN A 157 -17.32 9.74 3.26
N PRO A 158 -16.36 9.05 2.61
CA PRO A 158 -15.43 9.69 1.68
C PRO A 158 -16.12 10.19 0.41
N TYR A 159 -15.71 11.36 -0.08
CA TYR A 159 -16.17 11.87 -1.38
C TYR A 159 -15.56 11.09 -2.52
N ARG A 160 -16.38 10.59 -3.43
CA ARG A 160 -15.90 9.83 -4.60
C ARG A 160 -14.88 10.60 -5.45
N HIS A 161 -15.02 11.92 -5.51
CA HIS A 161 -14.23 12.82 -6.33
C HIS A 161 -13.02 13.44 -5.58
N ALA A 162 -12.83 13.12 -4.30
CA ALA A 162 -11.66 13.56 -3.55
C ALA A 162 -10.41 12.80 -4.00
N ASP A 163 -9.24 13.45 -3.88
CA ASP A 163 -7.95 12.89 -4.27
C ASP A 163 -7.41 11.93 -3.20
N HIS A 164 -8.07 10.79 -3.03
CA HIS A 164 -7.64 9.74 -2.12
C HIS A 164 -6.32 9.07 -2.55
N GLU A 165 -5.95 9.23 -3.83
CA GLU A 165 -4.67 8.74 -4.34
C GLU A 165 -3.52 9.58 -3.77
N HIS A 166 -3.66 10.90 -3.76
CA HIS A 166 -2.73 11.81 -3.10
C HIS A 166 -2.59 11.51 -1.60
N VAL A 167 -3.70 11.28 -0.89
CA VAL A 167 -3.67 10.86 0.53
C VAL A 167 -2.86 9.57 0.71
N LEU A 168 -3.01 8.59 -0.19
CA LEU A 168 -2.24 7.35 -0.16
C LEU A 168 -0.74 7.60 -0.36
N GLU A 169 -0.38 8.47 -1.30
CA GLU A 169 1.01 8.85 -1.59
C GLU A 169 1.67 9.51 -0.38
N CYS A 170 1.01 10.50 0.25
CA CYS A 170 1.52 11.15 1.46
C CYS A 170 1.72 10.17 2.63
N LEU A 171 0.79 9.21 2.81
CA LEU A 171 0.90 8.20 3.86
C LEU A 171 2.05 7.23 3.63
N LEU A 172 2.28 6.82 2.38
CA LEU A 172 3.40 5.96 1.99
C LEU A 172 4.73 6.68 2.13
N ALA A 173 4.83 7.92 1.63
CA ALA A 173 6.05 8.72 1.68
C ALA A 173 6.54 8.96 3.11
N GLY A 174 5.62 9.28 4.04
CA GLY A 174 5.97 9.47 5.45
C GLY A 174 5.87 8.23 6.33
N ARG A 175 5.69 7.02 5.75
CA ARG A 175 5.50 5.77 6.52
C ARG A 175 6.68 5.49 7.44
N GLU A 176 7.90 5.52 6.90
CA GLU A 176 9.11 5.18 7.66
C GLU A 176 9.39 6.19 8.78
N GLU A 177 9.20 7.48 8.50
CA GLU A 177 9.41 8.55 9.48
C GLU A 177 8.37 8.50 10.61
N ARG A 178 7.11 8.16 10.29
CA ARG A 178 6.05 7.93 11.28
C ARG A 178 6.34 6.69 12.13
N LEU A 179 6.78 5.58 11.53
CA LEU A 179 7.20 4.39 12.27
C LEU A 179 8.36 4.68 13.23
N LYS A 180 9.31 5.52 12.83
CA LYS A 180 10.42 5.97 13.69
C LYS A 180 9.96 6.91 14.81
N LYS A 181 9.05 7.84 14.52
CA LYS A 181 8.51 8.82 15.49
C LYS A 181 7.66 8.15 16.57
N TYR A 182 6.99 7.06 16.24
CA TYR A 182 6.14 6.31 17.16
C TYR A 182 6.78 4.94 17.47
N GLU A 183 7.77 4.91 18.38
CA GLU A 183 8.50 3.69 18.84
C GLU A 183 7.61 2.57 19.42
N ASN A 184 6.29 2.79 19.55
CA ASN A 184 5.35 1.78 20.02
C ASN A 184 4.79 0.95 18.85
N ALA A 185 5.24 -0.32 18.75
CA ALA A 185 4.86 -1.32 17.74
C ALA A 185 3.33 -1.47 17.49
N ARG A 186 2.48 -1.02 18.41
CA ARG A 186 1.02 -1.10 18.32
C ARG A 186 0.41 -0.05 17.37
N LEU A 187 1.07 1.09 17.15
CA LEU A 187 0.65 2.12 16.19
C LEU A 187 1.12 1.80 14.76
N GLY A 188 2.26 1.10 14.60
CA GLY A 188 2.75 0.67 13.29
C GLY A 188 1.79 -0.30 12.59
N MET A 189 1.20 -1.24 13.33
CA MET A 189 0.15 -2.11 12.79
C MET A 189 -1.10 -1.33 12.35
N GLN A 190 -1.48 -0.26 13.07
CA GLN A 190 -2.61 0.58 12.68
C GLN A 190 -2.35 1.38 11.42
N LEU A 191 -1.11 1.85 11.19
CA LEU A 191 -0.77 2.63 10.01
C LEU A 191 -0.91 1.80 8.72
N ASP A 192 -0.48 0.54 8.73
CA ASP A 192 -0.61 -0.35 7.57
C ASP A 192 -2.08 -0.68 7.26
N GLU A 193 -2.93 -0.84 8.28
CA GLU A 193 -4.39 -0.99 8.10
C GLU A 193 -5.01 0.26 7.47
N VAL A 194 -4.58 1.45 7.89
CA VAL A 194 -5.03 2.72 7.31
C VAL A 194 -4.59 2.85 5.86
N ILE A 195 -3.31 2.58 5.55
CA ILE A 195 -2.80 2.60 4.17
C ILE A 195 -3.61 1.64 3.29
N ALA A 196 -3.90 0.43 3.78
CA ALA A 196 -4.73 -0.52 3.06
C ALA A 196 -6.16 -0.01 2.86
N ALA A 197 -6.77 0.63 3.86
CA ALA A 197 -8.12 1.20 3.76
C ALA A 197 -8.18 2.40 2.79
N VAL A 198 -7.19 3.28 2.79
CA VAL A 198 -7.10 4.39 1.82
C VAL A 198 -6.93 3.83 0.41
N ALA A 199 -6.08 2.83 0.22
CA ALA A 199 -5.92 2.15 -1.07
C ALA A 199 -7.21 1.44 -1.54
N GLN A 200 -8.07 0.99 -0.62
CA GLN A 200 -9.42 0.50 -0.96
C GLN A 200 -10.31 1.62 -1.47
N VAL A 201 -10.37 2.74 -0.74
CA VAL A 201 -11.22 3.89 -1.12
C VAL A 201 -10.79 4.44 -2.48
N ALA A 202 -9.50 4.71 -2.69
CA ALA A 202 -8.98 5.21 -3.97
C ALA A 202 -9.39 4.31 -5.15
N LYS A 203 -9.31 2.99 -4.97
CA LYS A 203 -9.73 2.02 -5.97
C LYS A 203 -11.23 2.00 -6.22
N LEU A 204 -12.05 2.08 -5.17
CA LEU A 204 -13.50 2.14 -5.29
C LEU A 204 -13.95 3.43 -6.02
N CYS A 205 -13.21 4.52 -5.87
CA CYS A 205 -13.40 5.75 -6.65
C CYS A 205 -13.07 5.53 -8.14
N GLU A 206 -11.95 4.86 -8.46
CA GLU A 206 -11.55 4.53 -9.83
C GLU A 206 -12.58 3.61 -10.55
N GLU A 207 -13.09 2.58 -9.88
CA GLU A 207 -14.03 1.60 -10.44
C GLU A 207 -15.43 2.18 -10.68
N GLY A 208 -15.86 3.15 -9.86
CA GLY A 208 -17.15 3.83 -10.03
C GLY A 208 -17.19 4.89 -11.15
N GLY A 209 -16.02 5.36 -11.62
CA GLY A 209 -15.91 6.33 -12.71
C GLY A 209 -16.08 5.76 -14.12
N HIS A 210 -16.14 4.43 -14.28
CA HIS A 210 -16.21 3.74 -15.58
C HIS A 210 -17.65 3.38 -16.03
N HIS A 211 -18.67 3.93 -15.37
CA HIS A 211 -20.09 3.75 -15.73
C HIS A 211 -20.76 5.07 -16.12
N VAL A 212 -20.13 5.82 -17.03
CA VAL A 212 -20.77 6.90 -17.81
C VAL A 212 -20.63 6.62 -19.29
#